data_AF-A0A8J7DQ82-F1
#
_entry.id   AF-A0A8J7DQ82-F1
#
_cell.length_a   1.000
_cell.length_b   1.000
_cell.length_c   1.000
_cell.angle_alpha   90.00
_cell.angle_beta   90.00
_cell.angle_gamma   90.00
#
_symmetry.space_group_name_H-M   'P 1'
#
loop_
_entity.id
_entity.type
_entity.pdbx_description
1 polymer ?
#
loop_
_entity_poly.entity_id
_entity_poly.type
_entity_poly.pdbx_seq_one_letter_code
_entity_poly.pdbx_strand_id
1 'polypeptide(L)'
;MSQNNSNATNGASNGRGPASYASLSSATSSVYSQPTLKEKDLDALLSNPEDLLEWALHDPSMFRMIEALRSGDPPAAPLHPVLQHLMVSGPELHGPVLSQEVRQRAAYTAAFGTLAQGINLVLTCPVFSVISGPLIGGPLAVLLFATSNLTQKMAVRDSSHRMKWSKHAFTTYLAISALLTALSPHGTALLLFRHDLNNALAEEVALEFANAGLTAQLEAAQDMAELAQEKQQECDELTNKYEELKNAGNPAYDNFYRQAFGPWTSDVDPSQWASTPTVSLPACPAANRMKIESDTALLNAKDAIRAEETRIRQEFGDDYVSYLEAQKPELYEAYFRRGTFTGEERIRSGTRELGEATNLIFSGKSGPLTVMVLLTLVSLITSGASVYLTQAHAHDPRVKTSWKAWTLFRQEQFVRRLKEVMQQLEGKNDGK
;
A
#
# COMPACT_ATOMS: atom_id res chain seq x y z
N MET A 1 -15.75 45.47 45.97
CA MET A 1 -16.92 44.74 46.48
C MET A 1 -16.57 43.27 46.63
N SER A 2 -16.45 42.85 47.89
CA SER A 2 -16.78 41.53 48.45
C SER A 2 -16.38 40.27 47.66
N GLN A 3 -15.41 39.50 48.16
CA GLN A 3 -15.53 38.49 49.24
C GLN A 3 -16.33 37.25 48.76
N ASN A 4 -15.94 36.00 49.01
CA ASN A 4 -14.90 35.45 49.86
C ASN A 4 -14.85 33.92 49.64
N ASN A 5 -13.66 33.36 49.91
CA ASN A 5 -13.39 32.12 50.66
C ASN A 5 -13.86 30.77 50.09
N SER A 6 -13.06 29.70 50.15
CA SER A 6 -12.38 29.28 51.39
C SER A 6 -11.15 28.39 51.14
N ASN A 7 -10.05 28.79 51.80
CA ASN A 7 -9.16 28.01 52.69
C ASN A 7 -8.55 26.68 52.21
N ALA A 8 -7.21 26.57 52.12
CA ALA A 8 -6.21 26.57 53.22
C ALA A 8 -6.23 25.24 53.99
N THR A 9 -5.14 24.57 54.37
CA THR A 9 -3.69 24.87 54.37
C THR A 9 -2.97 23.61 54.87
N ASN A 10 -1.71 23.46 54.44
CA ASN A 10 -0.52 23.06 55.20
C ASN A 10 -0.48 21.77 56.03
N GLY A 11 0.65 21.08 55.91
CA GLY A 11 1.36 20.64 57.11
C GLY A 11 2.19 19.38 56.99
N ALA A 12 3.41 19.53 56.45
CA ALA A 12 4.67 18.94 56.91
C ALA A 12 4.69 17.54 57.58
N SER A 13 5.52 16.64 57.06
CA SER A 13 6.89 16.42 57.58
C SER A 13 7.49 15.11 57.06
N ASN A 14 8.79 15.15 56.77
CA ASN A 14 9.62 14.01 56.38
C ASN A 14 10.10 13.22 57.61
N GLY A 15 10.21 11.89 57.51
CA GLY A 15 11.07 11.10 58.39
C GLY A 15 10.90 9.58 58.33
N ARG A 16 11.82 8.91 57.60
CA ARG A 16 12.42 7.55 57.77
C ARG A 16 11.50 6.32 58.01
N GLY A 17 11.70 5.26 57.19
CA GLY A 17 11.11 3.89 57.34
C GLY A 17 11.63 3.10 58.55
N PRO A 18 11.45 1.75 58.70
CA PRO A 18 11.07 0.71 57.72
C PRO A 18 10.05 -0.37 58.22
N ALA A 19 9.83 -1.41 57.40
CA ALA A 19 9.42 -2.80 57.71
C ALA A 19 7.96 -3.16 58.13
N SER A 20 7.36 -4.01 57.26
CA SER A 20 6.62 -5.26 57.54
C SER A 20 5.46 -5.28 58.56
N TYR A 21 4.24 -5.60 58.09
CA TYR A 21 3.36 -6.71 58.48
C TYR A 21 2.25 -6.76 57.40
N ALA A 22 2.22 -7.74 56.49
CA ALA A 22 1.66 -9.07 56.66
C ALA A 22 0.19 -9.09 57.13
N SER A 23 -0.63 -9.78 56.34
CA SER A 23 -1.93 -10.39 56.63
C SER A 23 -3.21 -9.71 56.11
N LEU A 24 -3.99 -10.56 55.42
CA LEU A 24 -5.43 -10.49 55.14
C LEU A 24 -5.91 -9.81 53.83
N SER A 25 -5.56 -10.45 52.71
CA SER A 25 -6.58 -10.80 51.69
C SER A 25 -6.39 -12.24 51.20
N SER A 26 -6.42 -13.17 52.16
CA SER A 26 -6.62 -14.60 51.91
C SER A 26 -8.12 -14.91 51.92
N ALA A 27 -8.76 -14.91 50.76
CA ALA A 27 -9.95 -15.71 50.46
C ALA A 27 -10.31 -15.50 48.99
N THR A 28 -10.54 -16.59 48.25
CA THR A 28 -10.87 -16.67 46.80
C THR A 28 -9.69 -16.72 45.81
N SER A 29 -8.58 -17.32 46.23
CA SER A 29 -7.64 -17.97 45.31
C SER A 29 -7.52 -19.45 45.71
N SER A 30 -8.47 -20.26 45.26
CA SER A 30 -8.49 -21.72 45.43
C SER A 30 -9.72 -22.25 44.70
N VAL A 31 -9.55 -23.30 43.92
CA VAL A 31 -10.50 -24.05 43.07
C VAL A 31 -10.37 -23.70 41.58
N TYR A 32 -10.01 -24.73 40.81
CA TYR A 32 -9.50 -24.75 39.43
C TYR A 32 -7.99 -24.57 39.24
N SER A 33 -7.20 -25.16 40.14
CA SER A 33 -5.94 -25.79 39.71
C SER A 33 -6.29 -27.06 38.91
N GLN A 34 -6.36 -26.96 37.58
CA GLN A 34 -6.33 -28.15 36.74
C GLN A 34 -5.04 -28.93 37.04
N PRO A 35 -5.07 -30.27 37.11
CA PRO A 35 -3.88 -31.05 37.35
C PRO A 35 -2.95 -30.88 36.15
N THR A 36 -1.90 -30.07 36.30
CA THR A 36 -0.71 -30.20 35.48
C THR A 36 -0.13 -31.57 35.78
N LEU A 37 -0.42 -32.55 34.92
CA LEU A 37 0.15 -33.88 35.02
C LEU A 37 1.67 -33.76 35.10
N LYS A 38 2.26 -34.12 36.24
CA LYS A 38 3.72 -34.22 36.33
C LYS A 38 4.17 -35.45 35.55
N GLU A 39 5.41 -35.43 35.07
CA GLU A 39 5.98 -36.51 34.25
C GLU A 39 5.84 -37.90 34.89
N LYS A 40 5.92 -37.99 36.23
CA LYS A 40 5.68 -39.23 37.01
C LYS A 40 4.22 -39.68 37.04
N ASP A 41 3.27 -38.76 36.96
CA ASP A 41 1.84 -39.06 37.06
C ASP A 41 1.30 -39.59 35.72
N LEU A 42 1.91 -39.19 34.59
CA LEU A 42 1.50 -39.63 33.25
C LEU A 42 1.98 -41.05 32.94
N ASP A 43 3.17 -41.44 33.40
CA ASP A 43 3.68 -42.80 33.24
C ASP A 43 2.87 -43.79 34.09
N ALA A 44 2.37 -43.34 35.25
CA ALA A 44 1.42 -44.09 36.07
C ALA A 44 0.05 -44.22 35.39
N LEU A 45 -0.50 -43.13 34.82
CA LEU A 45 -1.76 -43.15 34.07
C LEU A 45 -1.70 -44.00 32.79
N LEU A 46 -0.59 -43.97 32.04
CA LEU A 46 -0.39 -44.81 30.85
C LEU A 46 -0.25 -46.31 31.19
N SER A 47 0.06 -46.64 32.45
CA SER A 47 0.20 -48.02 32.92
C SER A 47 -1.13 -48.64 33.38
N ASN A 48 -2.16 -47.83 33.68
CA ASN A 48 -3.46 -48.31 34.16
C ASN A 48 -4.62 -47.85 33.22
N PRO A 49 -5.26 -48.77 32.47
CA PRO A 49 -6.23 -48.43 31.44
C PRO A 49 -7.55 -47.85 31.96
N GLU A 50 -7.96 -48.18 33.19
CA GLU A 50 -9.19 -47.68 33.80
C GLU A 50 -9.05 -46.21 34.25
N ASP A 51 -7.94 -45.89 34.93
CA ASP A 51 -7.61 -44.51 35.33
C ASP A 51 -7.42 -43.59 34.12
N LEU A 52 -6.87 -44.12 33.01
CA LEU A 52 -6.68 -43.41 31.75
C LEU A 52 -8.03 -42.99 31.13
N LEU A 53 -9.01 -43.88 31.16
CA LEU A 53 -10.35 -43.65 30.62
C LEU A 53 -11.15 -42.71 31.52
N GLU A 54 -11.09 -42.91 32.84
CA GLU A 54 -11.75 -42.06 33.84
C GLU A 54 -11.22 -40.61 33.78
N TRP A 55 -9.90 -40.45 33.68
CA TRP A 55 -9.28 -39.15 33.46
C TRP A 55 -9.72 -38.50 32.14
N ALA A 56 -9.75 -39.27 31.04
CA ALA A 56 -10.11 -38.75 29.72
C ALA A 56 -11.60 -38.37 29.60
N LEU A 57 -12.48 -39.00 30.39
CA LEU A 57 -13.91 -38.64 30.49
C LEU A 57 -14.15 -37.36 31.30
N HIS A 58 -13.21 -36.96 32.16
CA HIS A 58 -13.29 -35.73 32.95
C HIS A 58 -12.65 -34.51 32.27
N ASP A 59 -11.93 -34.69 31.16
CA ASP A 59 -11.43 -33.59 30.32
C ASP A 59 -12.39 -33.29 29.14
N PRO A 60 -13.04 -32.11 29.09
CA PRO A 60 -14.00 -31.75 28.04
C PRO A 60 -13.44 -31.79 26.61
N SER A 61 -12.12 -31.68 26.43
CA SER A 61 -11.46 -31.75 25.12
C SER A 61 -11.14 -33.16 24.67
N MET A 62 -10.83 -34.05 25.62
CA MET A 62 -10.65 -35.49 25.36
C MET A 62 -11.98 -36.19 25.16
N PHE A 63 -13.04 -35.78 25.87
CA PHE A 63 -14.39 -36.28 25.70
C PHE A 63 -14.88 -36.18 24.25
N ARG A 64 -14.69 -35.02 23.60
CA ARG A 64 -15.04 -34.85 22.17
C ARG A 64 -14.22 -35.72 21.23
N MET A 65 -12.95 -35.96 21.55
CA MET A 65 -12.08 -36.83 20.77
C MET A 65 -12.48 -38.30 20.92
N ILE A 66 -12.87 -38.72 22.11
CA ILE A 66 -13.44 -40.04 22.42
C ILE A 66 -14.77 -40.22 21.69
N GLU A 67 -15.64 -39.21 21.70
CA GLU A 67 -16.96 -39.24 21.07
C GLU A 67 -16.84 -39.32 19.53
N ALA A 68 -15.89 -38.59 18.93
CA ALA A 68 -15.57 -38.70 17.50
C ALA A 68 -14.91 -40.04 17.12
N LEU A 69 -14.10 -40.63 17.99
CA LEU A 69 -13.54 -41.98 17.79
C LEU A 69 -14.59 -43.08 17.94
N ARG A 70 -15.59 -42.86 18.80
CA ARG A 70 -16.71 -43.78 19.07
C ARG A 70 -17.81 -43.72 18.00
N SER A 71 -18.02 -42.56 17.38
CA SER A 71 -19.01 -42.39 16.32
C SER A 71 -18.54 -42.89 14.94
N GLY A 72 -17.25 -43.18 14.77
CA GLY A 72 -16.69 -43.66 13.49
C GLY A 72 -16.67 -42.62 12.36
N ASP A 73 -17.19 -41.42 12.60
CA ASP A 73 -17.26 -40.35 11.61
C ASP A 73 -15.94 -39.55 11.60
N PRO A 74 -15.20 -39.50 10.46
CA PRO A 74 -14.05 -38.62 10.35
C PRO A 74 -14.50 -37.16 10.51
N PRO A 75 -13.68 -36.30 11.14
CA PRO A 75 -13.97 -34.87 11.16
C PRO A 75 -14.12 -34.37 9.72
N ALA A 76 -15.19 -33.60 9.48
CA ALA A 76 -15.58 -33.12 8.15
C ALA A 76 -14.36 -32.74 7.29
N ALA A 77 -14.30 -33.30 6.08
CA ALA A 77 -13.19 -33.11 5.16
C ALA A 77 -12.84 -31.62 5.02
N PRO A 78 -11.56 -31.24 5.13
CA PRO A 78 -11.18 -29.84 5.01
C PRO A 78 -11.52 -29.34 3.61
N LEU A 79 -12.03 -28.11 3.54
CA LEU A 79 -12.08 -27.31 2.32
C LEU A 79 -10.73 -27.41 1.57
N HIS A 80 -10.79 -27.43 0.24
CA HIS A 80 -9.66 -27.56 -0.70
C HIS A 80 -8.33 -26.98 -0.14
N PRO A 81 -7.17 -27.66 -0.31
CA PRO A 81 -5.92 -27.35 0.41
C PRO A 81 -5.33 -25.95 0.22
N VAL A 82 -5.86 -25.16 -0.72
CA VAL A 82 -5.51 -23.75 -0.93
C VAL A 82 -6.41 -22.82 -0.11
N LEU A 83 -7.70 -23.14 0.00
CA LEU A 83 -8.70 -22.37 0.75
C LEU A 83 -8.42 -22.38 2.26
N GLN A 84 -7.87 -23.47 2.80
CA GLN A 84 -7.43 -23.55 4.20
C GLN A 84 -6.28 -22.57 4.55
N HIS A 85 -5.56 -22.05 3.54
CA HIS A 85 -4.50 -21.05 3.73
C HIS A 85 -5.00 -19.62 3.54
N LEU A 86 -6.27 -19.42 3.17
CA LEU A 86 -6.88 -18.10 3.09
C LEU A 86 -7.29 -17.55 4.46
N MET A 87 -7.27 -18.39 5.49
CA MET A 87 -7.52 -17.98 6.87
C MET A 87 -6.46 -18.57 7.78
N VAL A 88 -6.16 -17.85 8.85
CA VAL A 88 -5.37 -18.37 9.95
C VAL A 88 -6.34 -18.92 10.99
N SER A 89 -6.29 -20.22 11.27
CA SER A 89 -7.12 -20.81 12.31
C SER A 89 -6.37 -20.83 13.64
N GLY A 90 -7.02 -20.38 14.72
CA GLY A 90 -6.44 -20.38 16.07
C GLY A 90 -5.83 -21.73 16.48
N PRO A 91 -6.48 -22.89 16.23
CA PRO A 91 -5.93 -24.20 16.52
C PRO A 91 -4.60 -24.55 15.82
N GLU A 92 -4.25 -23.87 14.71
CA GLU A 92 -3.00 -24.12 13.98
C GLU A 92 -1.80 -23.36 14.57
N LEU A 93 -2.07 -22.38 15.45
CA LEU A 93 -1.10 -21.49 16.08
C LEU A 93 -0.64 -21.99 17.46
N HIS A 94 -1.06 -23.17 17.87
CA HIS A 94 -0.54 -23.83 19.05
C HIS A 94 -0.47 -25.33 18.80
N GLY A 95 0.48 -26.01 19.44
CA GLY A 95 0.44 -27.45 19.54
C GLY A 95 -0.78 -27.87 20.39
N PRO A 96 -1.02 -29.15 20.59
CA PRO A 96 -2.06 -29.61 21.50
C PRO A 96 -1.81 -29.08 22.94
N VAL A 97 -2.50 -28.00 23.32
CA VAL A 97 -2.39 -27.31 24.62
C VAL A 97 -3.72 -27.34 25.36
N LEU A 98 -3.63 -27.58 26.67
CA LEU A 98 -4.76 -27.69 27.60
C LEU A 98 -5.23 -26.35 28.19
N SER A 99 -4.41 -25.28 28.15
CA SER A 99 -4.77 -24.00 28.77
C SER A 99 -5.68 -23.12 27.90
N GLN A 100 -6.77 -22.63 28.51
CA GLN A 100 -7.73 -21.72 27.87
C GLN A 100 -7.10 -20.40 27.43
N GLU A 101 -6.11 -19.89 28.18
CA GLU A 101 -5.40 -18.65 27.86
C GLU A 101 -4.62 -18.74 26.53
N VAL A 102 -3.98 -19.89 26.25
CA VAL A 102 -3.25 -20.09 24.99
C VAL A 102 -4.20 -20.18 23.81
N ARG A 103 -5.36 -20.84 23.99
CA ARG A 103 -6.41 -20.94 22.97
C ARG A 103 -7.02 -19.56 22.66
N GLN A 104 -7.27 -18.74 23.69
CA GLN A 104 -7.77 -17.38 23.50
C GLN A 104 -6.75 -16.49 22.79
N ARG A 105 -5.48 -16.47 23.22
CA ARG A 105 -4.41 -15.71 22.54
C ARG A 105 -4.20 -16.14 21.09
N ALA A 106 -4.29 -17.44 20.82
CA ALA A 106 -4.21 -17.96 19.46
C ALA A 106 -5.41 -17.52 18.60
N ALA A 107 -6.63 -17.52 19.15
CA ALA A 107 -7.81 -17.02 18.44
C ALA A 107 -7.68 -15.53 18.10
N TYR A 108 -7.19 -14.70 19.03
CA TYR A 108 -6.91 -13.28 18.76
C TYR A 108 -5.84 -13.11 17.68
N THR A 109 -4.72 -13.83 17.79
CA THR A 109 -3.62 -13.76 16.82
C THR A 109 -4.08 -14.17 15.41
N ALA A 110 -4.90 -15.23 15.32
CA ALA A 110 -5.52 -15.70 14.10
C ALA A 110 -6.50 -14.68 13.48
N ALA A 111 -7.34 -14.06 14.31
CA ALA A 111 -8.30 -13.04 13.86
C ALA A 111 -7.60 -11.79 13.33
N PHE A 112 -6.62 -11.25 14.06
CA PHE A 112 -5.84 -10.09 13.60
C PHE A 112 -4.97 -10.43 12.38
N GLY A 113 -4.41 -11.64 12.29
CA GLY A 113 -3.74 -12.14 11.10
C GLY A 113 -4.63 -12.12 9.87
N THR A 114 -5.78 -12.78 9.97
CA THR A 114 -6.73 -12.90 8.85
C THR A 114 -7.28 -11.53 8.44
N LEU A 115 -7.59 -10.65 9.39
CA LEU A 115 -8.10 -9.30 9.10
C LEU A 115 -7.06 -8.42 8.41
N ALA A 116 -5.83 -8.37 8.95
CA ALA A 116 -4.76 -7.56 8.37
C ALA A 116 -4.43 -8.01 6.94
N GLN A 117 -4.31 -9.32 6.74
CA GLN A 117 -4.03 -9.88 5.42
C GLN A 117 -5.22 -9.70 4.47
N GLY A 118 -6.46 -9.74 4.97
CA GLY A 118 -7.66 -9.50 4.16
C GLY A 118 -7.74 -8.05 3.65
N ILE A 119 -7.45 -7.07 4.51
CA ILE A 119 -7.34 -5.66 4.10
C ILE A 119 -6.24 -5.52 3.03
N ASN A 120 -5.07 -6.11 3.27
CA ASN A 120 -3.96 -6.08 2.33
C ASN A 120 -4.31 -6.73 0.99
N LEU A 121 -5.05 -7.84 0.98
CA LEU A 121 -5.50 -8.49 -0.25
C LEU A 121 -6.45 -7.58 -1.05
N VAL A 122 -7.46 -6.99 -0.38
CA VAL A 122 -8.40 -6.08 -1.03
C VAL A 122 -7.65 -4.90 -1.65
N LEU A 123 -6.76 -4.27 -0.89
CA LEU A 123 -6.02 -3.12 -1.38
C LEU A 123 -5.04 -3.50 -2.48
N THR A 124 -4.31 -4.61 -2.42
CA THR A 124 -3.24 -4.90 -3.39
C THR A 124 -3.66 -5.71 -4.62
N CYS A 125 -4.76 -6.47 -4.56
CA CYS A 125 -5.27 -7.25 -5.70
C CYS A 125 -5.47 -6.43 -6.99
N PRO A 126 -6.00 -5.19 -6.95
CA PRO A 126 -6.06 -4.30 -8.10
C PRO A 126 -4.70 -4.08 -8.78
N VAL A 127 -3.64 -3.87 -8.00
CA VAL A 127 -2.28 -3.62 -8.52
C VAL A 127 -1.80 -4.82 -9.34
N PHE A 128 -1.91 -6.03 -8.78
CA PHE A 128 -1.51 -7.24 -9.49
C PHE A 128 -2.38 -7.49 -10.74
N SER A 129 -3.69 -7.26 -10.63
CA SER A 129 -4.65 -7.42 -11.73
C SER A 129 -4.39 -6.45 -12.88
N VAL A 130 -3.92 -5.24 -12.56
CA VAL A 130 -3.58 -4.22 -13.55
C VAL A 130 -2.26 -4.57 -14.25
N ILE A 131 -1.22 -4.98 -13.50
CA ILE A 131 0.10 -5.31 -14.07
C ILE A 131 0.06 -6.58 -14.95
N SER A 132 -0.61 -7.64 -14.48
CA SER A 132 -0.55 -8.98 -15.11
C SER A 132 -1.86 -9.41 -15.76
N GLY A 133 -2.88 -8.55 -15.76
CA GLY A 133 -4.24 -8.90 -16.14
C GLY A 133 -5.00 -9.65 -15.04
N PRO A 134 -6.34 -9.61 -15.02
CA PRO A 134 -7.15 -10.18 -13.94
C PRO A 134 -7.02 -11.70 -13.81
N LEU A 135 -6.79 -12.41 -14.92
CA LEU A 135 -6.67 -13.87 -14.94
C LEU A 135 -5.39 -14.39 -14.27
N ILE A 136 -4.32 -13.59 -14.24
CA ILE A 136 -3.02 -13.98 -13.67
C ILE A 136 -2.78 -13.22 -12.37
N GLY A 137 -3.01 -11.90 -12.38
CA GLY A 137 -2.78 -11.00 -11.26
C GLY A 137 -3.65 -11.28 -10.05
N GLY A 138 -4.94 -11.57 -10.25
CA GLY A 138 -5.86 -11.93 -9.17
C GLY A 138 -5.38 -13.19 -8.41
N PRO A 139 -5.17 -14.32 -9.10
CA PRO A 139 -4.60 -15.52 -8.48
C PRO A 139 -3.22 -15.31 -7.84
N LEU A 140 -2.36 -14.48 -8.44
CA LEU A 140 -1.04 -14.15 -7.88
C LEU A 140 -1.17 -13.39 -6.54
N ALA A 141 -2.09 -12.42 -6.44
CA ALA A 141 -2.37 -11.71 -5.20
C ALA A 141 -2.90 -12.66 -4.12
N VAL A 142 -3.81 -13.57 -4.49
CA VAL A 142 -4.35 -14.60 -3.59
C VAL A 142 -3.26 -15.58 -3.14
N LEU A 143 -2.34 -15.96 -4.04
CA LEU A 143 -1.20 -16.81 -3.70
C LEU A 143 -0.27 -16.11 -2.72
N LEU A 144 0.06 -14.83 -2.96
CA LEU A 144 0.89 -14.04 -2.06
C LEU A 144 0.24 -13.92 -0.67
N PHE A 145 -1.07 -13.67 -0.62
CA PHE A 145 -1.85 -13.69 0.61
C PHE A 145 -1.83 -15.05 1.32
N ALA A 146 -2.03 -16.16 0.60
CA ALA A 146 -1.97 -17.50 1.16
C ALA A 146 -0.57 -17.83 1.70
N THR A 147 0.50 -17.41 1.01
CA THR A 147 1.88 -17.57 1.49
C THR A 147 2.17 -16.73 2.72
N SER A 148 1.58 -15.53 2.82
CA SER A 148 1.66 -14.69 4.01
C SER A 148 1.03 -15.39 5.23
N ASN A 149 -0.19 -15.90 5.08
CA ASN A 149 -0.87 -16.66 6.14
C ASN A 149 -0.11 -17.95 6.51
N LEU A 150 0.44 -18.66 5.52
CA LEU A 150 1.24 -19.87 5.76
C LEU A 150 2.51 -19.56 6.55
N THR A 151 3.24 -18.52 6.16
CA THR A 151 4.48 -18.11 6.84
C THR A 151 4.20 -17.59 8.25
N GLN A 152 3.05 -16.93 8.49
CA GLN A 152 2.58 -16.61 9.83
C GLN A 152 2.37 -17.86 10.68
N LYS A 153 1.66 -18.89 10.17
CA LYS A 153 1.46 -20.17 10.86
C LYS A 153 2.80 -20.85 11.19
N MET A 154 3.75 -20.84 10.24
CA MET A 154 5.08 -21.43 10.42
C MET A 154 5.95 -20.64 11.40
N ALA A 155 5.82 -19.32 11.47
CA ALA A 155 6.56 -18.49 12.42
C ALA A 155 6.25 -18.88 13.88
N VAL A 156 5.01 -19.24 14.18
CA VAL A 156 4.58 -19.63 15.53
C VAL A 156 5.00 -21.06 15.91
N ARG A 157 5.27 -21.93 14.94
CA ARG A 157 5.70 -23.33 15.15
C ARG A 157 7.18 -23.46 15.54
N ASP A 158 7.61 -22.65 16.51
CA ASP A 158 8.98 -22.63 17.03
C ASP A 158 9.23 -23.85 17.93
N SER A 159 9.66 -24.97 17.31
CA SER A 159 10.18 -26.15 18.02
C SER A 159 11.71 -26.15 17.99
N SER A 160 12.36 -26.71 19.02
CA SER A 160 13.83 -26.73 19.15
C SER A 160 14.56 -27.33 17.92
N HIS A 161 13.90 -28.21 17.16
CA HIS A 161 14.45 -28.83 15.95
C HIS A 161 14.14 -28.03 14.66
N ARG A 162 13.22 -27.06 14.68
CA ARG A 162 12.80 -26.24 13.51
C ARG A 162 13.01 -24.74 13.68
N MET A 163 13.73 -24.31 14.71
CA MET A 163 14.02 -22.90 15.03
C MET A 163 14.50 -22.06 13.83
N LYS A 164 15.33 -22.61 12.94
CA LYS A 164 15.81 -21.90 11.74
C LYS A 164 14.68 -21.62 10.74
N TRP A 165 13.78 -22.58 10.55
CA TRP A 165 12.62 -22.45 9.66
C TRP A 165 11.57 -21.48 10.19
N SER A 166 11.31 -21.48 11.50
CA SER A 166 10.40 -20.50 12.14
C SER A 166 10.94 -19.07 11.98
N LYS A 167 12.25 -18.85 12.18
CA LYS A 167 12.88 -17.54 11.95
C LYS A 167 12.77 -17.09 10.50
N HIS A 168 13.07 -17.97 9.54
CA HIS A 168 12.91 -17.64 8.12
C HIS A 168 11.45 -17.33 7.76
N ALA A 169 10.50 -18.13 8.26
CA ALA A 169 9.09 -17.89 8.06
C ALA A 169 8.64 -16.54 8.64
N PHE A 170 9.12 -16.16 9.82
CA PHE A 170 8.83 -14.84 10.39
C PHE A 170 9.41 -13.70 9.54
N THR A 171 10.65 -13.83 9.05
CA THR A 171 11.24 -12.81 8.16
C THR A 171 10.49 -12.70 6.84
N THR A 172 10.05 -13.82 6.26
CA THR A 172 9.24 -13.82 5.04
C THR A 172 7.87 -13.20 5.29
N TYR A 173 7.22 -13.53 6.41
CA TYR A 173 5.94 -12.94 6.81
C TYR A 173 6.04 -11.41 6.96
N LEU A 174 7.10 -10.92 7.61
CA LEU A 174 7.38 -9.50 7.75
C LEU A 174 7.60 -8.83 6.37
N ALA A 175 8.41 -9.45 5.52
CA ALA A 175 8.70 -8.92 4.19
C ALA A 175 7.46 -8.84 3.30
N ILE A 176 6.62 -9.89 3.28
CA ILE A 176 5.37 -9.89 2.51
C ILE A 176 4.40 -8.84 3.07
N SER A 177 4.27 -8.74 4.39
CA SER A 177 3.38 -7.74 5.01
C SER A 177 3.84 -6.31 4.71
N ALA A 178 5.15 -6.05 4.73
CA ALA A 178 5.72 -4.76 4.36
C ALA A 178 5.47 -4.44 2.87
N LEU A 179 5.69 -5.41 1.97
CA LEU A 179 5.42 -5.25 0.54
C LEU A 179 3.94 -4.94 0.27
N LEU A 180 3.03 -5.69 0.87
CA LEU A 180 1.59 -5.49 0.69
C LEU A 180 1.14 -4.13 1.21
N THR A 181 1.67 -3.69 2.35
CA THR A 181 1.42 -2.36 2.91
C THR A 181 1.97 -1.27 1.99
N ALA A 182 3.16 -1.46 1.39
CA ALA A 182 3.74 -0.48 0.47
C ALA A 182 2.93 -0.33 -0.84
N LEU A 183 2.27 -1.40 -1.28
CA LEU A 183 1.42 -1.39 -2.47
C LEU A 183 -0.02 -0.91 -2.20
N SER A 184 -0.43 -0.79 -0.94
CA SER A 184 -1.80 -0.39 -0.58
C SER A 184 -2.23 0.99 -1.10
N PRO A 185 -1.37 2.03 -1.20
CA PRO A 185 -1.78 3.32 -1.76
C PRO A 185 -2.19 3.21 -3.23
N HIS A 186 -1.36 2.53 -4.04
CA HIS A 186 -1.64 2.30 -5.47
C HIS A 186 -2.93 1.49 -5.65
N GLY A 187 -3.07 0.47 -4.83
CA GLY A 187 -4.28 -0.32 -4.72
C GLY A 187 -5.55 0.47 -4.45
N THR A 188 -5.46 1.37 -3.48
CA THR A 188 -6.54 2.27 -3.10
C THR A 188 -6.90 3.22 -4.22
N ALA A 189 -5.90 3.80 -4.89
CA ALA A 189 -6.09 4.66 -6.07
C ALA A 189 -6.88 3.93 -7.17
N LEU A 190 -6.47 2.72 -7.51
CA LEU A 190 -7.09 1.89 -8.54
C LEU A 190 -8.50 1.40 -8.18
N LEU A 191 -8.84 1.33 -6.88
CA LEU A 191 -10.16 0.91 -6.40
C LEU A 191 -11.15 2.06 -6.33
N LEU A 192 -10.73 3.18 -5.72
CA LEU A 192 -11.65 4.23 -5.29
C LEU A 192 -11.63 5.45 -6.21
N PHE A 193 -10.54 5.67 -6.95
CA PHE A 193 -10.32 6.88 -7.73
C PHE A 193 -10.20 6.59 -9.23
N ARG A 194 -10.73 5.46 -9.70
CA ARG A 194 -10.62 5.05 -11.11
C ARG A 194 -11.16 6.11 -12.08
N HIS A 195 -12.26 6.78 -11.75
CA HIS A 195 -12.79 7.86 -12.60
C HIS A 195 -11.79 9.02 -12.73
N ASP A 196 -11.20 9.46 -11.62
CA ASP A 196 -10.18 10.52 -11.63
C ASP A 196 -8.94 10.13 -12.44
N LEU A 197 -8.52 8.86 -12.36
CA LEU A 197 -7.40 8.32 -13.15
C LEU A 197 -7.72 8.30 -14.64
N ASN A 198 -8.92 7.85 -15.00
CA ASN A 198 -9.35 7.82 -16.40
C ASN A 198 -9.47 9.23 -16.97
N ASN A 199 -10.05 10.18 -16.22
CA ASN A 199 -10.19 11.56 -16.65
C ASN A 199 -8.84 12.27 -16.78
N ALA A 200 -7.89 12.02 -15.86
CA ALA A 200 -6.55 12.56 -15.97
C ALA A 200 -5.84 12.10 -17.25
N LEU A 201 -5.89 10.79 -17.54
CA LEU A 201 -5.35 10.28 -18.79
C LEU A 201 -6.11 10.81 -20.01
N ALA A 202 -7.44 10.94 -19.93
CA ALA A 202 -8.24 11.44 -21.04
C ALA A 202 -7.95 12.90 -21.35
N GLU A 203 -7.74 13.74 -20.33
CA GLU A 203 -7.30 15.12 -20.48
C GLU A 203 -5.92 15.17 -21.15
N GLU A 204 -4.95 14.36 -20.70
CA GLU A 204 -3.64 14.26 -21.33
C GLU A 204 -3.73 13.85 -22.81
N VAL A 205 -4.48 12.79 -23.12
CA VAL A 205 -4.65 12.30 -24.49
C VAL A 205 -5.39 13.31 -25.37
N ALA A 206 -6.39 14.01 -24.84
CA ALA A 206 -7.08 15.07 -25.56
C ALA A 206 -6.13 16.22 -25.91
N LEU A 207 -5.32 16.67 -24.95
CA LEU A 207 -4.37 17.75 -25.16
C LEU A 207 -3.22 17.35 -26.10
N GLU A 208 -2.69 16.14 -25.98
CA GLU A 208 -1.55 15.67 -26.78
C GLU A 208 -1.96 15.32 -28.22
N PHE A 209 -3.07 14.61 -28.41
CA PHE A 209 -3.43 14.04 -29.71
C PHE A 209 -4.63 14.70 -30.38
N ALA A 210 -5.68 15.07 -29.63
CA ALA A 210 -6.81 15.77 -30.24
C ALA A 210 -6.45 17.21 -30.61
N ASN A 211 -5.56 17.82 -29.82
CA ASN A 211 -5.06 19.18 -30.00
C ASN A 211 -3.61 19.23 -30.54
N ALA A 212 -3.14 18.15 -31.18
CA ALA A 212 -1.78 18.07 -31.74
C ALA A 212 -1.43 19.25 -32.67
N GLY A 213 -2.42 19.79 -33.40
CA GLY A 213 -2.22 20.99 -34.23
C GLY A 213 -1.98 22.26 -33.42
N LEU A 214 -2.59 22.39 -32.24
CA LEU A 214 -2.40 23.52 -31.32
C LEU A 214 -1.09 23.39 -30.55
N THR A 215 -0.69 22.17 -30.16
CA THR A 215 0.62 21.94 -29.52
C THR A 215 1.76 22.20 -30.50
N ALA A 216 1.64 21.79 -31.76
CA ALA A 216 2.61 22.14 -32.81
C ALA A 216 2.69 23.67 -33.06
N GLN A 217 1.57 24.40 -32.97
CA GLN A 217 1.59 25.86 -33.04
C GLN A 217 2.32 26.49 -31.86
N LEU A 218 2.14 25.93 -30.65
CA LEU A 218 2.86 26.39 -29.46
C LEU A 218 4.37 26.12 -29.57
N GLU A 219 4.76 24.93 -30.04
CA GLU A 219 6.16 24.56 -30.27
C GLU A 219 6.80 25.48 -31.31
N ALA A 220 6.15 25.70 -32.46
CA ALA A 220 6.64 26.64 -33.47
C ALA A 220 6.76 28.08 -32.94
N ALA A 221 5.85 28.51 -32.04
CA ALA A 221 5.95 29.82 -31.40
C ALA A 221 7.11 29.89 -30.39
N GLN A 222 7.42 28.78 -29.70
CA GLN A 222 8.58 28.67 -28.82
C GLN A 222 9.89 28.71 -29.62
N ASP A 223 9.97 28.00 -30.73
CA ASP A 223 11.13 28.03 -31.65
C ASP A 223 11.38 29.45 -32.18
N MET A 224 10.30 30.18 -32.54
CA MET A 224 10.40 31.59 -32.93
C MET A 224 10.89 32.48 -31.79
N ALA A 225 10.50 32.21 -30.55
CA ALA A 225 10.97 32.95 -29.38
C ALA A 225 12.46 32.68 -29.10
N GLU A 226 12.92 31.45 -29.27
CA GLU A 226 14.34 31.08 -29.15
C GLU A 226 15.18 31.80 -30.22
N LEU A 227 14.73 31.78 -31.48
CA LEU A 227 15.38 32.51 -32.57
C LEU A 227 15.41 34.03 -32.32
N ALA A 228 14.34 34.59 -31.76
CA ALA A 228 14.29 35.99 -31.38
C ALA A 228 15.32 36.32 -30.28
N GLN A 229 15.54 35.40 -29.34
CA GLN A 229 16.54 35.55 -28.28
C GLN A 229 17.97 35.49 -28.84
N GLU A 230 18.25 34.59 -29.78
CA GLU A 230 19.55 34.55 -30.48
C GLU A 230 19.84 35.88 -31.20
N LYS A 231 18.83 36.43 -31.89
CA LYS A 231 18.97 37.74 -32.57
C LYS A 231 19.12 38.90 -31.60
N GLN A 232 18.48 38.84 -30.43
CA GLN A 232 18.72 39.82 -29.38
C GLN A 232 20.17 39.77 -28.90
N GLN A 233 20.75 38.58 -28.71
CA GLN A 233 22.16 38.45 -28.33
C GLN A 233 23.09 39.02 -29.40
N GLU A 234 22.82 38.78 -30.69
CA GLU A 234 23.58 39.39 -31.79
C GLU A 234 23.52 40.93 -31.75
N CYS A 235 22.33 41.50 -31.51
CA CYS A 235 22.17 42.94 -31.31
C CYS A 235 22.99 43.46 -30.12
N ASP A 236 22.92 42.78 -28.98
CA ASP A 236 23.63 43.16 -27.75
C ASP A 236 25.15 43.10 -27.97
N GLU A 237 25.67 42.05 -28.63
CA GLU A 237 27.09 41.92 -28.96
C GLU A 237 27.60 43.05 -29.88
N LEU A 238 26.86 43.36 -30.94
CA LEU A 238 27.23 44.43 -31.87
C LEU A 238 27.16 45.81 -31.19
N THR A 239 26.17 46.02 -30.33
CA THR A 239 26.02 47.24 -29.53
C THR A 239 27.20 47.41 -28.56
N ASN A 240 27.55 46.35 -27.83
CA ASN A 240 28.68 46.36 -26.90
C ASN A 240 30.01 46.66 -27.62
N LYS A 241 30.27 46.01 -28.77
CA LYS A 241 31.47 46.28 -29.59
C LYS A 241 31.50 47.70 -30.14
N TYR A 242 30.35 48.24 -30.54
CA TYR A 242 30.24 49.65 -30.94
C TYR A 242 30.60 50.59 -29.78
N GLU A 243 30.05 50.38 -28.59
CA GLU A 243 30.33 51.24 -27.43
C GLU A 243 31.79 51.16 -26.98
N GLU A 244 32.37 49.96 -26.95
CA GLU A 244 33.77 49.73 -26.61
C GLU A 244 34.71 50.49 -27.57
N LEU A 245 34.53 50.31 -28.88
CA LEU A 245 35.39 50.95 -29.90
C LEU A 245 35.18 52.46 -29.96
N LYS A 246 33.94 52.93 -29.74
CA LYS A 246 33.63 54.37 -29.66
C LYS A 246 34.33 55.01 -28.48
N ASN A 247 34.29 54.38 -27.30
CA ASN A 247 34.96 54.88 -26.09
C ASN A 247 36.49 54.87 -26.24
N ALA A 248 37.04 53.93 -27.01
CA ALA A 248 38.46 53.88 -27.36
C ALA A 248 38.87 54.86 -28.48
N GLY A 249 37.94 55.60 -29.09
CA GLY A 249 38.22 56.54 -30.19
C GLY A 249 38.60 55.87 -31.51
N ASN A 250 38.30 54.57 -31.68
CA ASN A 250 38.67 53.81 -32.89
C ASN A 250 37.62 54.00 -34.00
N PRO A 251 37.96 54.57 -35.17
CA PRO A 251 36.99 54.86 -36.24
C PRO A 251 36.26 53.62 -36.79
N ALA A 252 36.74 52.41 -36.51
CA ALA A 252 36.06 51.16 -36.87
C ALA A 252 34.71 50.95 -36.16
N TYR A 253 34.38 51.73 -35.12
CA TYR A 253 33.08 51.65 -34.43
C TYR A 253 31.89 51.85 -35.39
N ASP A 254 32.09 52.58 -36.48
CA ASP A 254 31.04 52.92 -37.47
C ASP A 254 30.44 51.67 -38.13
N ASN A 255 31.27 50.65 -38.37
CA ASN A 255 30.84 49.40 -38.98
C ASN A 255 29.89 48.60 -38.07
N PHE A 256 30.22 48.53 -36.77
CA PHE A 256 29.39 47.83 -35.77
C PHE A 256 28.06 48.55 -35.55
N TYR A 257 28.07 49.89 -35.55
CA TYR A 257 26.82 50.66 -35.50
C TYR A 257 25.92 50.34 -36.69
N ARG A 258 26.47 50.33 -37.92
CA ARG A 258 25.69 50.03 -39.12
C ARG A 258 25.09 48.63 -39.13
N GLN A 259 25.82 47.64 -38.62
CA GLN A 259 25.34 46.26 -38.51
C GLN A 259 24.26 46.12 -37.42
N ALA A 260 24.41 46.80 -36.29
CA ALA A 260 23.44 46.77 -35.20
C ALA A 260 22.15 47.53 -35.53
N PHE A 261 22.26 48.78 -35.98
CA PHE A 261 21.16 49.74 -36.04
C PHE A 261 20.78 50.17 -37.47
N GLY A 262 21.64 49.94 -38.45
CA GLY A 262 21.43 50.38 -39.84
C GLY A 262 22.11 51.72 -40.17
N PRO A 263 21.65 52.44 -41.21
CA PRO A 263 22.27 53.68 -41.66
C PRO A 263 22.31 54.77 -40.57
N TRP A 264 23.39 55.55 -40.53
CA TRP A 264 23.48 56.76 -39.71
C TRP A 264 22.61 57.87 -40.30
N THR A 265 21.31 57.81 -40.03
CA THR A 265 20.41 58.93 -40.22
C THR A 265 19.69 59.16 -38.90
N SER A 266 19.74 60.36 -38.36
CA SER A 266 19.04 60.75 -37.11
C SER A 266 17.51 60.58 -37.17
N ASP A 267 16.99 60.27 -38.36
CA ASP A 267 15.57 60.25 -38.70
C ASP A 267 15.11 58.86 -39.17
N VAL A 268 15.78 57.77 -38.73
CA VAL A 268 15.24 56.41 -38.94
C VAL A 268 14.04 56.22 -38.03
N ASP A 269 12.88 56.68 -38.49
CA ASP A 269 11.59 56.33 -37.92
C ASP A 269 11.48 54.78 -37.95
N PRO A 270 11.14 54.11 -36.83
CA PRO A 270 10.82 52.69 -36.81
C PRO A 270 9.89 52.23 -37.94
N SER A 271 9.04 53.11 -38.46
CA SER A 271 8.16 52.86 -39.62
C SER A 271 8.90 52.55 -40.92
N GLN A 272 10.16 53.01 -41.11
CA GLN A 272 10.95 52.74 -42.32
C GLN A 272 11.26 51.26 -42.51
N TRP A 273 11.36 50.51 -41.41
CA TRP A 273 11.62 49.09 -41.46
C TRP A 273 10.37 48.27 -41.75
N ALA A 274 9.16 48.83 -41.61
CA ALA A 274 7.90 48.09 -41.59
C ALA A 274 7.68 47.20 -42.83
N SER A 275 8.10 47.64 -44.02
CA SER A 275 7.98 46.90 -45.28
C SER A 275 9.21 46.05 -45.63
N THR A 276 10.30 46.16 -44.86
CA THR A 276 11.54 45.42 -45.11
C THR A 276 11.44 44.01 -44.52
N PRO A 277 11.79 42.94 -45.26
CA PRO A 277 11.80 41.58 -44.72
C PRO A 277 12.72 41.46 -43.50
N THR A 278 12.32 40.68 -42.50
CA THR A 278 13.07 40.53 -41.23
C THR A 278 14.51 40.06 -41.43
N VAL A 279 14.77 39.21 -42.43
CA VAL A 279 16.11 38.71 -42.79
C VAL A 279 17.03 39.82 -43.30
N SER A 280 16.46 40.90 -43.85
CA SER A 280 17.20 42.03 -44.43
C SER A 280 17.37 43.19 -43.45
N LEU A 281 16.87 43.06 -42.22
CA LEU A 281 16.98 44.09 -41.20
C LEU A 281 18.35 44.08 -40.52
N PRO A 282 18.82 45.23 -40.03
CA PRO A 282 19.92 45.28 -39.08
C PRO A 282 19.58 44.50 -37.80
N ALA A 283 20.60 44.05 -37.05
CA ALA A 283 20.43 43.08 -35.96
C ALA A 283 19.40 43.52 -34.91
N CYS A 284 19.43 44.78 -34.46
CA CYS A 284 18.54 45.27 -33.41
C CYS A 284 17.09 45.48 -33.88
N PRO A 285 16.80 46.11 -35.04
CA PRO A 285 15.46 46.10 -35.63
C PRO A 285 14.91 44.68 -35.89
N ALA A 286 15.77 43.75 -36.34
CA ALA A 286 15.39 42.35 -36.55
C ALA A 286 14.98 41.69 -35.23
N ALA A 287 15.81 41.81 -34.19
CA ALA A 287 15.55 41.26 -32.87
C ALA A 287 14.24 41.78 -32.26
N ASN A 288 14.02 43.10 -32.31
CA ASN A 288 12.79 43.71 -31.80
C ASN A 288 11.55 43.19 -32.52
N ARG A 289 11.61 43.04 -33.86
CA ARG A 289 10.47 42.50 -34.62
C ARG A 289 10.22 41.04 -34.29
N MET A 290 11.25 40.20 -34.32
CA MET A 290 11.12 38.77 -34.01
C MET A 290 10.59 38.56 -32.59
N LYS A 291 10.98 39.41 -31.64
CA LYS A 291 10.43 39.40 -30.28
C LYS A 291 8.94 39.71 -30.26
N ILE A 292 8.49 40.77 -30.94
CA ILE A 292 7.05 41.11 -31.01
C ILE A 292 6.25 39.99 -31.70
N GLU A 293 6.78 39.46 -32.81
CA GLU A 293 6.15 38.37 -33.57
C GLU A 293 6.04 37.08 -32.73
N SER A 294 7.12 36.69 -32.05
CA SER A 294 7.13 35.51 -31.18
C SER A 294 6.24 35.67 -29.96
N ASP A 295 6.28 36.82 -29.28
CA ASP A 295 5.39 37.11 -28.14
C ASP A 295 3.92 37.03 -28.56
N THR A 296 3.59 37.57 -29.73
CA THR A 296 2.23 37.52 -30.30
C THR A 296 1.82 36.09 -30.66
N ALA A 297 2.71 35.33 -31.33
CA ALA A 297 2.45 33.94 -31.70
C ALA A 297 2.24 33.05 -30.46
N LEU A 298 3.05 33.26 -29.42
CA LEU A 298 3.00 32.50 -28.17
C LEU A 298 1.74 32.83 -27.36
N LEU A 299 1.33 34.10 -27.34
CA LEU A 299 0.05 34.52 -26.76
C LEU A 299 -1.13 33.84 -27.48
N ASN A 300 -1.16 33.94 -28.81
CA ASN A 300 -2.24 33.37 -29.63
C ASN A 300 -2.32 31.84 -29.48
N ALA A 301 -1.18 31.14 -29.46
CA ALA A 301 -1.14 29.69 -29.28
C ALA A 301 -1.69 29.28 -27.90
N LYS A 302 -1.30 29.99 -26.83
CA LYS A 302 -1.81 29.75 -25.48
C LYS A 302 -3.30 30.02 -25.36
N ASP A 303 -3.78 31.10 -25.97
CA ASP A 303 -5.20 31.46 -25.94
C ASP A 303 -6.03 30.45 -26.75
N ALA A 304 -5.51 29.93 -27.86
CA ALA A 304 -6.18 28.89 -28.63
C ALA A 304 -6.30 27.57 -27.86
N ILE A 305 -5.25 27.13 -27.16
CA ILE A 305 -5.31 25.95 -26.27
C ILE A 305 -6.35 26.17 -25.17
N ARG A 306 -6.31 27.31 -24.49
CA ARG A 306 -7.26 27.63 -23.40
C ARG A 306 -8.70 27.70 -23.92
N ALA A 307 -8.91 28.26 -25.10
CA ALA A 307 -10.23 28.33 -25.72
C ALA A 307 -10.79 26.93 -26.00
N GLU A 308 -9.95 26.02 -26.50
CA GLU A 308 -10.35 24.64 -26.78
C GLU A 308 -10.63 23.86 -25.48
N GLU A 309 -9.80 23.97 -24.45
CA GLU A 309 -10.09 23.41 -23.12
C GLU A 309 -11.42 23.93 -22.55
N THR A 310 -11.68 25.23 -22.69
CA THR A 310 -12.92 25.86 -22.24
C THR A 310 -14.12 25.33 -23.02
N ARG A 311 -13.98 25.14 -24.34
CA ARG A 311 -15.01 24.57 -25.21
C ARG A 311 -15.34 23.13 -24.79
N ILE A 312 -14.32 22.30 -24.58
CA ILE A 312 -14.50 20.91 -24.12
C ILE A 312 -15.26 20.90 -22.80
N ARG A 313 -14.86 21.73 -21.83
CA ARG A 313 -15.54 21.81 -20.52
C ARG A 313 -16.98 22.32 -20.62
N GLN A 314 -17.30 23.20 -21.56
CA GLN A 314 -18.67 23.69 -21.77
C GLN A 314 -19.58 22.62 -22.39
N GLU A 315 -19.06 21.84 -23.33
CA GLU A 315 -19.84 20.83 -24.06
C GLU A 315 -19.95 19.49 -23.31
N PHE A 316 -18.88 19.08 -22.60
CA PHE A 316 -18.75 17.75 -22.00
C PHE A 316 -18.54 17.78 -20.48
N GLY A 317 -18.43 18.96 -19.87
CA GLY A 317 -18.12 19.10 -18.44
C GLY A 317 -16.66 18.73 -18.13
N ASP A 318 -16.39 18.36 -16.87
CA ASP A 318 -15.06 17.94 -16.43
C ASP A 318 -14.73 16.46 -16.79
N ASP A 319 -15.54 15.84 -17.65
CA ASP A 319 -15.38 14.45 -18.10
C ASP A 319 -14.78 14.37 -19.51
N TYR A 320 -13.45 14.41 -19.58
CA TYR A 320 -12.71 14.27 -20.83
C TYR A 320 -12.84 12.89 -21.47
N VAL A 321 -13.24 11.86 -20.70
CA VAL A 321 -13.46 10.52 -21.25
C VAL A 321 -14.67 10.54 -22.18
N SER A 322 -15.75 11.21 -21.76
CA SER A 322 -16.94 11.45 -22.58
C SER A 322 -16.62 12.25 -23.86
N TYR A 323 -15.75 13.27 -23.77
CA TYR A 323 -15.27 14.00 -24.95
C TYR A 323 -14.54 13.09 -25.94
N LEU A 324 -13.59 12.28 -25.45
CA LEU A 324 -12.85 11.34 -26.30
C LEU A 324 -13.77 10.31 -26.93
N GLU A 325 -14.73 9.74 -26.18
CA GLU A 325 -15.68 8.77 -26.71
C GLU A 325 -16.54 9.38 -27.84
N ALA A 326 -17.05 10.60 -27.65
CA ALA A 326 -17.97 11.22 -28.60
C ALA A 326 -17.27 11.82 -29.82
N GLN A 327 -16.16 12.53 -29.62
CA GLN A 327 -15.52 13.35 -30.66
C GLN A 327 -14.27 12.69 -31.28
N LYS A 328 -13.62 11.77 -30.56
CA LYS A 328 -12.37 11.11 -30.97
C LYS A 328 -12.39 9.61 -30.66
N PRO A 329 -13.37 8.85 -31.17
CA PRO A 329 -13.59 7.45 -30.80
C PRO A 329 -12.37 6.56 -31.03
N GLU A 330 -11.56 6.84 -32.06
CA GLU A 330 -10.31 6.12 -32.34
C GLU A 330 -9.28 6.27 -31.20
N LEU A 331 -9.15 7.47 -30.63
CA LEU A 331 -8.29 7.72 -29.47
C LEU A 331 -8.89 7.07 -28.22
N TYR A 332 -10.20 7.15 -28.04
CA TYR A 332 -10.86 6.46 -26.94
C TYR A 332 -10.57 4.95 -26.97
N GLU A 333 -10.76 4.28 -28.10
CA GLU A 333 -10.52 2.84 -28.23
C GLU A 333 -9.04 2.44 -28.08
N ALA A 334 -8.12 3.34 -28.42
CA ALA A 334 -6.69 3.10 -28.26
C ALA A 334 -6.27 3.10 -26.78
N TYR A 335 -6.81 4.02 -25.96
CA TYR A 335 -6.37 4.23 -24.58
C TYR A 335 -7.29 3.64 -23.52
N PHE A 336 -8.58 3.46 -23.84
CA PHE A 336 -9.60 2.99 -22.91
C PHE A 336 -10.23 1.68 -23.38
N ARG A 337 -10.78 0.95 -22.42
CA ARG A 337 -11.59 -0.24 -22.63
C ARG A 337 -12.78 -0.19 -21.68
N ARG A 338 -13.98 -0.43 -22.22
CA ARG A 338 -15.17 -0.66 -21.41
C ARG A 338 -15.12 -2.07 -20.81
N GLY A 339 -15.19 -2.17 -19.49
CA GLY A 339 -15.14 -3.43 -18.77
C GLY A 339 -16.32 -4.32 -19.15
N THR A 340 -16.05 -5.53 -19.68
CA THR A 340 -17.08 -6.46 -20.16
C THR A 340 -18.05 -6.95 -19.09
N PHE A 341 -17.66 -6.91 -17.81
CA PHE A 341 -18.47 -7.41 -16.69
C PHE A 341 -19.02 -6.32 -15.77
N THR A 342 -18.34 -5.19 -15.65
CA THR A 342 -18.74 -4.10 -14.75
C THR A 342 -19.29 -2.89 -15.50
N GLY A 343 -19.13 -2.81 -16.82
CA GLY A 343 -19.45 -1.61 -17.61
C GLY A 343 -18.53 -0.42 -17.35
N GLU A 344 -17.70 -0.48 -16.30
CA GLU A 344 -16.76 0.57 -15.92
C GLU A 344 -15.66 0.75 -16.96
N GLU A 345 -15.35 2.00 -17.22
CA GLU A 345 -14.26 2.38 -18.11
C GLU A 345 -12.93 2.17 -17.43
N ARG A 346 -11.97 1.62 -18.17
CA ARG A 346 -10.62 1.37 -17.69
C ARG A 346 -9.59 1.80 -18.71
N ILE A 347 -8.48 2.30 -18.22
CA ILE A 347 -7.27 2.46 -19.00
C ILE A 347 -6.86 1.08 -19.54
N ARG A 348 -6.62 1.00 -20.85
CA ARG A 348 -6.35 -0.27 -21.55
C ARG A 348 -4.99 -0.86 -21.19
N SER A 349 -3.99 0.00 -20.96
CA SER A 349 -2.65 -0.39 -20.53
C SER A 349 -2.53 -0.36 -19.02
N GLY A 350 -2.26 -1.51 -18.41
CA GLY A 350 -2.13 -1.58 -16.96
C GLY A 350 -0.91 -0.84 -16.40
N THR A 351 0.21 -0.79 -17.14
CA THR A 351 1.36 0.02 -16.71
C THR A 351 1.04 1.50 -16.70
N ARG A 352 0.19 1.97 -17.62
CA ARG A 352 -0.26 3.36 -17.67
C ARG A 352 -1.30 3.65 -16.59
N GLU A 353 -2.23 2.73 -16.33
CA GLU A 353 -3.17 2.83 -15.20
C GLU A 353 -2.44 2.93 -13.85
N LEU A 354 -1.37 2.13 -13.68
CA LEU A 354 -0.52 2.23 -12.49
C LEU A 354 0.28 3.53 -12.45
N GLY A 355 0.77 4.01 -13.60
CA GLY A 355 1.43 5.30 -13.74
C GLY A 355 0.53 6.46 -13.29
N GLU A 356 -0.72 6.47 -13.72
CA GLU A 356 -1.70 7.46 -13.26
C GLU A 356 -1.98 7.35 -11.77
N ALA A 357 -2.07 6.13 -11.23
CA ALA A 357 -2.22 5.94 -9.79
C ALA A 357 -1.03 6.52 -9.01
N THR A 358 0.20 6.35 -9.52
CA THR A 358 1.40 6.96 -8.96
C THR A 358 1.35 8.48 -9.06
N ASN A 359 0.98 9.04 -10.22
CA ASN A 359 0.81 10.47 -10.41
C ASN A 359 -0.23 11.05 -9.43
N LEU A 360 -1.36 10.37 -9.22
CA LEU A 360 -2.39 10.80 -8.28
C LEU A 360 -1.87 10.84 -6.84
N ILE A 361 -1.07 9.85 -6.43
CA ILE A 361 -0.43 9.81 -5.10
C ILE A 361 0.48 11.03 -4.89
N PHE A 362 1.23 11.44 -5.92
CA PHE A 362 2.17 12.56 -5.81
C PHE A 362 1.58 13.92 -6.20
N SER A 363 0.39 13.95 -6.81
CA SER A 363 -0.27 15.18 -7.27
C SER A 363 -0.68 16.14 -6.14
N GLY A 364 -0.77 15.66 -4.90
CA GLY A 364 -1.18 16.46 -3.76
C GLY A 364 -2.68 16.82 -3.73
N LYS A 365 -3.52 16.22 -4.60
CA LYS A 365 -4.98 16.39 -4.53
C LYS A 365 -5.50 15.92 -3.16
N SER A 366 -5.99 16.86 -2.35
CA SER A 366 -6.26 16.66 -0.91
C SER A 366 -7.29 15.57 -0.60
N GLY A 367 -8.33 15.43 -1.42
CA GLY A 367 -9.37 14.41 -1.26
C GLY A 367 -8.84 12.98 -1.42
N PRO A 368 -8.37 12.60 -2.63
CA PRO A 368 -7.82 11.28 -2.88
C PRO A 368 -6.64 10.93 -1.97
N LEU A 369 -5.75 11.89 -1.71
CA LEU A 369 -4.59 11.70 -0.84
C LEU A 369 -5.01 11.34 0.59
N THR A 370 -6.02 12.00 1.16
CA THR A 370 -6.49 11.74 2.53
C THR A 370 -7.01 10.31 2.68
N VAL A 371 -7.81 9.84 1.73
CA VAL A 371 -8.36 8.47 1.74
C VAL A 371 -7.26 7.43 1.57
N MET A 372 -6.33 7.67 0.65
CA MET A 372 -5.16 6.80 0.43
C MET A 372 -4.28 6.70 1.68
N VAL A 373 -4.00 7.83 2.34
CA VAL A 373 -3.23 7.86 3.59
C VAL A 373 -3.98 7.10 4.69
N LEU A 374 -5.28 7.34 4.85
CA LEU A 374 -6.08 6.68 5.88
C LEU A 374 -6.09 5.15 5.70
N LEU A 375 -6.33 4.65 4.49
CA LEU A 375 -6.35 3.22 4.22
C LEU A 375 -4.97 2.58 4.34
N THR A 376 -3.92 3.31 3.96
CA THR A 376 -2.53 2.88 4.16
C THR A 376 -2.17 2.81 5.65
N LEU A 377 -2.62 3.78 6.46
CA LEU A 377 -2.46 3.74 7.91
C LEU A 377 -3.20 2.58 8.54
N VAL A 378 -4.43 2.29 8.10
CA VAL A 378 -5.19 1.11 8.56
C VAL A 378 -4.44 -0.18 8.21
N SER A 379 -3.95 -0.31 6.98
CA SER A 379 -3.13 -1.46 6.54
C SER A 379 -1.85 -1.58 7.37
N LEU A 380 -1.14 -0.48 7.62
CA LEU A 380 0.09 -0.46 8.43
C LEU A 380 -0.15 -0.85 9.88
N ILE A 381 -1.17 -0.26 10.53
CA ILE A 381 -1.50 -0.53 11.94
C ILE A 381 -1.94 -1.98 12.11
N THR A 382 -2.83 -2.47 11.24
CA THR A 382 -3.33 -3.85 11.33
C THR A 382 -2.23 -4.87 11.03
N SER A 383 -1.39 -4.63 10.03
CA SER A 383 -0.22 -5.47 9.72
C SER A 383 0.80 -5.46 10.85
N GLY A 384 1.11 -4.28 11.41
CA GLY A 384 2.02 -4.14 12.54
C GLY A 384 1.50 -4.85 13.80
N ALA A 385 0.22 -4.68 14.13
CA ALA A 385 -0.42 -5.38 15.24
C ALA A 385 -0.39 -6.90 15.03
N SER A 386 -0.66 -7.37 13.83
CA SER A 386 -0.60 -8.79 13.49
C SER A 386 0.82 -9.37 13.64
N VAL A 387 1.85 -8.67 13.14
CA VAL A 387 3.26 -9.06 13.33
C VAL A 387 3.62 -9.11 14.81
N TYR A 388 3.28 -8.06 15.56
CA TYR A 388 3.55 -7.99 16.99
C TYR A 388 2.87 -9.13 17.77
N LEU A 389 1.57 -9.36 17.54
CA LEU A 389 0.82 -10.44 18.19
C LEU A 389 1.39 -11.82 17.82
N THR A 390 1.75 -12.02 16.55
CA THR A 390 2.38 -13.27 16.10
C THR A 390 3.72 -13.49 16.80
N GLN A 391 4.55 -12.45 16.91
CA GLN A 391 5.82 -12.52 17.60
C GLN A 391 5.65 -12.79 19.11
N ALA A 392 4.74 -12.07 19.76
CA ALA A 392 4.45 -12.21 21.19
C ALA A 392 3.92 -13.61 21.51
N HIS A 393 2.97 -14.11 20.70
CA HIS A 393 2.40 -15.45 20.84
C HIS A 393 3.44 -16.54 20.57
N ALA A 394 4.31 -16.37 19.57
CA ALA A 394 5.42 -17.29 19.31
C ALA A 394 6.45 -17.33 20.45
N HIS A 395 6.65 -16.22 21.16
CA HIS A 395 7.59 -16.14 22.29
C HIS A 395 7.03 -16.66 23.60
N ASP A 396 5.70 -16.87 23.70
CA ASP A 396 5.07 -17.42 24.90
C ASP A 396 5.65 -18.82 25.22
N PRO A 397 6.24 -19.02 26.42
CA PRO A 397 6.82 -20.30 26.81
C PRO A 397 5.84 -21.47 26.69
N ARG A 398 4.53 -21.24 26.91
CA ARG A 398 3.47 -22.26 26.85
C ARG A 398 3.20 -22.71 25.41
N VAL A 399 3.35 -21.80 24.45
CA VAL A 399 3.22 -22.09 23.02
C VAL A 399 4.48 -22.84 22.56
N LYS A 400 5.68 -22.41 22.96
CA LYS A 400 6.93 -23.12 22.64
C LYS A 400 6.96 -24.55 23.17
N THR A 401 6.49 -24.79 24.39
CA THR A 401 6.44 -26.14 24.96
C THR A 401 5.45 -27.04 24.23
N SER A 402 4.34 -26.49 23.71
CA SER A 402 3.34 -27.25 22.97
C SER A 402 3.86 -27.92 21.70
N TRP A 403 4.88 -27.31 21.08
CA TRP A 403 5.47 -27.77 19.82
C TRP A 403 6.70 -28.66 20.00
N LYS A 404 7.10 -28.99 21.24
CA LYS A 404 8.25 -29.87 21.48
C LYS A 404 7.94 -31.31 21.02
N ALA A 405 8.93 -31.96 20.40
CA ALA A 405 8.77 -33.32 19.87
C ALA A 405 8.33 -34.34 20.93
N TRP A 406 8.75 -34.15 22.19
CA TRP A 406 8.39 -35.02 23.31
C TRP A 406 6.91 -34.92 23.71
N THR A 407 6.29 -33.73 23.69
CA THR A 407 4.85 -33.57 23.99
C THR A 407 3.98 -34.14 22.87
N LEU A 408 4.40 -33.99 21.61
CA LEU A 408 3.75 -34.59 20.45
C LEU A 408 3.86 -36.13 20.45
N PHE A 409 5.06 -36.67 20.72
CA PHE A 409 5.30 -38.11 20.81
C PHE A 409 4.56 -38.78 21.98
N ARG A 410 4.56 -38.17 23.17
CA ARG A 410 3.82 -38.71 24.34
C ARG A 410 2.30 -38.69 24.12
N GLN A 411 1.78 -37.74 23.36
CA GLN A 411 0.36 -37.72 23.02
C GLN A 411 -0.03 -38.72 21.92
N GLU A 412 0.81 -38.95 20.91
CA GLU A 412 0.58 -40.05 19.97
C GLU A 412 0.55 -41.40 20.69
N GLN A 413 1.44 -41.60 21.68
CA GLN A 413 1.41 -42.79 22.54
C GLN A 413 0.15 -42.86 23.40
N PHE A 414 -0.27 -41.75 24.00
CA PHE A 414 -1.51 -41.67 24.78
C PHE A 414 -2.75 -41.98 23.93
N VAL A 415 -2.89 -41.38 22.75
CA VAL A 415 -4.03 -41.60 21.85
C VAL A 415 -4.05 -43.04 21.32
N ARG A 416 -2.89 -43.63 21.01
CA ARG A 416 -2.80 -45.06 20.63
C ARG A 416 -3.24 -45.97 21.76
N ARG A 417 -2.73 -45.76 22.98
CA ARG A 417 -3.14 -46.50 24.19
C ARG A 417 -4.64 -46.37 24.46
N LEU A 418 -5.19 -45.16 24.38
CA LEU A 418 -6.62 -44.92 24.59
C LEU A 418 -7.47 -45.69 23.57
N LYS A 419 -7.05 -45.70 22.29
CA LYS A 419 -7.73 -46.46 21.22
C LYS A 419 -7.66 -47.97 21.46
N GLU A 420 -6.51 -48.49 21.88
CA GLU A 420 -6.33 -49.90 22.24
C GLU A 420 -7.24 -50.30 23.42
N VAL A 421 -7.34 -49.45 24.45
CA VAL A 421 -8.21 -49.70 25.62
C VAL A 421 -9.70 -49.68 25.22
N MET A 422 -10.13 -48.73 24.38
CA MET A 422 -11.52 -48.70 23.91
C MET A 422 -11.88 -49.94 23.07
N GLN A 423 -10.98 -50.38 22.18
CA GLN A 423 -11.19 -51.61 21.40
C GLN A 423 -11.24 -52.86 22.27
N GLN A 424 -10.43 -52.93 23.34
CA GLN A 424 -10.48 -54.02 24.31
C GLN A 424 -11.79 -54.04 25.10
N LEU A 425 -12.36 -52.87 25.42
CA LEU A 425 -13.63 -52.76 26.14
C LEU A 425 -14.83 -53.10 25.24
N GLU A 426 -14.80 -52.72 23.96
CA GLU A 426 -15.82 -53.11 22.97
C GLU A 426 -15.80 -54.63 22.72
N GLY A 427 -14.62 -55.21 22.49
CA GLY A 427 -14.48 -56.66 22.31
C GLY A 427 -14.83 -57.51 23.55
N LYS A 428 -14.84 -56.92 24.75
CA LYS A 428 -15.29 -57.57 25.99
C LYS A 428 -16.81 -57.55 26.16
N ASN A 429 -17.50 -56.60 25.52
CA ASN A 429 -18.95 -56.49 25.53
C ASN A 429 -19.63 -57.35 24.46
N ASP A 430 -18.95 -57.62 23.33
CA ASP A 430 -19.45 -58.52 22.28
C ASP A 430 -19.31 -60.01 22.61
N GLY A 431 -18.66 -60.34 23.73
CA GLY A 431 -18.45 -61.71 24.23
C GLY A 431 -19.33 -62.13 25.41
N LYS A 432 -20.43 -61.41 25.69
CA LYS A 432 -21.42 -61.75 26.73
C LYS A 432 -22.79 -62.04 26.16
#